data_AF-A0A949B3M7-F1
#
_entry.id   AF-A0A949B3M7-F1
#
_cell.length_a   1.000
_cell.length_b   1.000
_cell.length_c   1.000
_cell.angle_alpha   90.00
_cell.angle_beta   90.00
_cell.angle_gamma   90.00
#
_symmetry.space_group_name_H-M   'P 1'
#
loop_
_entity.id
_entity.type
_entity.pdbx_description
1 polymer ?
#
loop_
_entity_poly.entity_id
_entity_poly.type
_entity_poly.pdbx_seq_one_letter_code
_entity_poly.pdbx_strand_id
1 'polypeptide(L)'
;MVRIIGGCPGQNTAYLKDFNTNIISCSKCGNEVEFFSDEKKVKCPKCHNNVFKINPQIIEHTDDGIVFHDSGASCLDWCGMCLDKKDYQDILKNNERIEEKKEDIKKLINSVDKKDEEVIGFFIEAFQKSINNAKLIDQKIFEILQRKNPDLFIRARNYYLSFLDTK
;
A
#
# COMPACT_ATOMS: atom_id res chain seq x y z
N MET A 1 0.59 -14.06 -26.22
CA MET A 1 1.19 -14.84 -25.11
C MET A 1 2.69 -14.79 -25.26
N VAL A 2 3.40 -14.13 -24.34
CA VAL A 2 4.85 -14.03 -24.37
C VAL A 2 5.42 -15.36 -23.88
N ARG A 3 6.17 -16.05 -24.74
CA ARG A 3 6.85 -17.30 -24.42
C ARG A 3 8.22 -16.93 -23.85
N ILE A 4 8.37 -16.95 -22.53
CA ILE A 4 9.64 -16.65 -21.88
C ILE A 4 10.57 -17.86 -22.06
N ILE A 5 11.59 -17.70 -22.88
CA ILE A 5 12.70 -18.65 -23.07
C ILE A 5 13.75 -18.30 -22.02
N GLY A 6 13.57 -18.78 -20.80
CA GLY A 6 14.48 -18.51 -19.69
C GLY A 6 13.89 -19.13 -18.43
N GLY A 7 14.66 -19.96 -17.74
CA GLY A 7 14.24 -20.64 -16.51
C GLY A 7 13.72 -19.68 -15.45
N CYS A 8 12.92 -20.20 -14.52
CA CYS A 8 12.33 -19.40 -13.44
C CYS A 8 13.45 -18.64 -12.70
N PRO A 9 13.31 -17.33 -12.41
CA PRO A 9 14.29 -16.58 -11.63
C PRO A 9 14.62 -17.26 -10.30
N GLY A 10 13.64 -17.92 -9.68
CA GLY A 10 13.82 -18.70 -8.45
C GLY A 10 14.71 -19.95 -8.59
N GLN A 11 15.03 -20.40 -9.81
CA GLN A 11 16.06 -21.42 -10.05
C GLN A 11 17.47 -20.85 -10.00
N ASN A 12 17.62 -19.53 -10.20
CA ASN A 12 18.91 -18.87 -10.14
C ASN A 12 19.01 -18.06 -8.84
N THR A 13 19.78 -18.59 -7.90
CA THR A 13 20.01 -18.02 -6.58
C THR A 13 20.61 -16.62 -6.60
N ALA A 14 21.14 -16.15 -7.74
CA ALA A 14 21.57 -14.76 -7.91
C ALA A 14 20.42 -13.73 -7.87
N TYR A 15 19.17 -14.16 -8.11
CA TYR A 15 17.97 -13.31 -8.04
C TYR A 15 17.19 -13.44 -6.72
N LEU A 16 17.57 -14.39 -5.85
CA LEU A 16 17.03 -14.50 -4.50
C LEU A 16 17.68 -13.42 -3.63
N LYS A 17 17.18 -12.18 -3.73
CA LYS A 17 17.55 -11.10 -2.83
C LYS A 17 16.61 -11.06 -1.64
N ASP A 18 17.21 -10.99 -0.46
CA ASP A 18 16.62 -10.66 0.83
C ASP A 18 15.39 -11.50 1.24
N PHE A 19 15.64 -12.56 2.03
CA PHE A 19 14.64 -13.33 2.76
C PHE A 19 14.10 -12.57 3.97
N ASN A 20 13.70 -11.31 3.77
CA ASN A 20 13.12 -10.49 4.80
C ASN A 20 11.61 -10.76 4.91
N THR A 21 11.18 -11.08 6.12
CA THR A 21 9.78 -11.24 6.47
C THR A 21 9.17 -9.86 6.76
N ASN A 22 8.07 -9.54 6.08
CA ASN A 22 7.34 -8.30 6.30
C ASN A 22 6.10 -8.58 7.12
N ILE A 23 5.89 -7.82 8.21
CA ILE A 23 4.68 -7.92 9.02
C ILE A 23 3.67 -6.88 8.54
N ILE A 24 2.51 -7.36 8.11
CA ILE A 24 1.43 -6.53 7.57
C ILE A 24 0.16 -6.70 8.41
N SER A 25 -0.43 -5.61 8.85
CA SER A 25 -1.71 -5.62 9.58
C SER A 25 -2.89 -5.96 8.66
N CYS A 26 -3.69 -6.95 9.06
CA CYS A 26 -4.93 -7.32 8.36
C CYS A 26 -5.94 -6.17 8.40
N SER A 27 -6.40 -5.72 7.23
CA SER A 27 -7.35 -4.61 7.12
C SER A 27 -8.72 -4.85 7.74
N LYS A 28 -9.13 -6.12 7.89
CA LYS A 28 -10.43 -6.48 8.45
C LYS A 28 -10.43 -6.57 9.98
N CYS A 29 -9.39 -7.16 10.56
CA CYS A 29 -9.36 -7.47 12.00
C CYS A 29 -8.17 -6.89 12.76
N GLY A 30 -7.23 -6.25 12.08
CA GLY A 30 -6.01 -5.67 12.67
C GLY A 30 -4.97 -6.69 13.13
N ASN A 31 -5.16 -7.99 12.87
CA ASN A 31 -4.15 -8.99 13.21
C ASN A 31 -2.92 -8.82 12.34
N GLU A 32 -1.74 -8.85 12.94
CA GLU A 32 -0.47 -8.87 12.21
C GLU A 32 -0.32 -10.20 11.47
N VAL A 33 0.06 -10.13 10.19
CA VAL A 33 0.28 -11.29 9.34
C VAL A 33 1.66 -11.16 8.73
N GLU A 34 2.45 -12.21 8.93
CA GLU A 34 3.78 -12.32 8.35
C GLU A 34 3.67 -12.69 6.87
N PHE A 35 4.50 -12.04 6.05
CA PHE A 35 4.67 -12.34 4.64
C PHE A 35 6.13 -12.68 4.36
N PHE A 36 6.33 -13.81 3.69
CA PHE A 36 7.64 -14.12 3.09
C PHE A 36 7.92 -13.25 1.86
N SER A 37 9.19 -13.21 1.43
CA SER A 37 9.65 -12.38 0.30
C SER A 37 8.87 -12.64 -0.98
N ASP A 38 8.49 -13.89 -1.21
CA ASP A 38 7.82 -14.43 -2.40
C ASP A 38 6.29 -14.46 -2.30
N GLU A 39 5.70 -14.28 -1.12
CA GLU A 39 4.26 -14.27 -0.94
C GLU A 39 3.63 -12.94 -1.36
N LYS A 40 2.64 -12.96 -2.26
CA LYS A 40 1.83 -11.77 -2.61
C LYS A 40 0.50 -11.69 -1.88
N LYS A 41 0.03 -12.82 -1.36
CA LYS A 41 -1.28 -12.95 -0.76
C LYS A 41 -1.23 -14.07 0.27
N VAL A 42 -1.72 -13.78 1.46
CA VAL A 42 -1.87 -14.76 2.55
C VAL A 42 -3.27 -14.60 3.15
N LYS A 43 -3.79 -15.67 3.76
CA LYS A 43 -5.03 -15.58 4.53
C LYS A 43 -4.70 -15.19 5.95
N CYS A 44 -5.39 -14.17 6.47
CA CYS A 44 -5.28 -13.82 7.88
C CYS A 44 -5.68 -15.02 8.75
N PRO A 45 -4.84 -15.48 9.69
CA PRO A 45 -5.15 -16.66 10.52
C PRO A 45 -6.36 -16.44 11.44
N LYS A 46 -6.64 -15.18 11.81
CA LYS A 46 -7.72 -14.82 12.75
C LYS A 46 -9.09 -14.67 12.10
N CYS A 47 -9.16 -14.04 10.92
CA CYS A 47 -10.45 -13.70 10.27
C CYS A 47 -10.60 -14.30 8.87
N HIS A 48 -9.60 -15.03 8.39
CA HIS A 48 -9.53 -15.66 7.06
C HIS A 48 -9.71 -14.73 5.87
N ASN A 49 -9.67 -13.41 6.10
CA ASN A 49 -9.66 -12.43 5.03
C ASN A 49 -8.34 -12.50 4.26
N ASN A 50 -8.39 -12.28 2.95
CA ASN A 50 -7.18 -12.15 2.14
C ASN A 50 -6.44 -10.88 2.55
N VAL A 51 -5.16 -11.02 2.86
CA VAL A 51 -4.23 -9.92 3.05
C VAL A 51 -3.28 -9.97 1.86
N PHE A 52 -3.03 -8.82 1.25
CA PHE A 52 -2.13 -8.72 0.11
C PHE A 52 -0.82 -8.08 0.56
N LYS A 53 0.28 -8.61 0.05
CA LYS A 53 1.59 -7.98 0.21
C LYS A 53 1.54 -6.72 -0.62
N ILE A 54 1.81 -5.62 0.05
CA ILE A 54 2.03 -4.36 -0.63
C ILE A 54 3.52 -4.16 -0.53
N ASN A 55 4.16 -4.18 -1.68
CA ASN A 55 5.53 -3.72 -1.82
C ASN A 55 5.64 -2.39 -1.07
N PRO A 56 6.54 -2.24 -0.09
CA PRO A 56 6.72 -0.96 0.59
C PRO A 56 7.13 0.04 -0.49
N GLN A 57 6.15 0.77 -1.01
CA GLN A 57 6.39 1.73 -2.05
C GLN A 57 7.15 2.86 -1.41
N ILE A 58 8.29 3.21 -2.00
CA ILE A 58 9.00 4.39 -1.57
C ILE A 58 8.17 5.54 -2.10
N ILE A 59 7.48 6.21 -1.18
CA ILE A 59 6.72 7.42 -1.46
C ILE A 59 7.67 8.58 -1.27
N GLU A 60 8.00 9.26 -2.35
CA GLU A 60 8.84 10.44 -2.34
C GLU A 60 7.98 11.66 -2.60
N HIS A 61 8.10 12.67 -1.74
CA HIS A 61 7.46 13.96 -1.93
C HIS A 61 8.46 14.91 -2.61
N THR A 62 8.12 15.37 -3.81
CA THR A 62 8.87 16.34 -4.61
C THR A 62 8.07 17.63 -4.77
N ASP A 63 8.70 18.68 -5.32
CA ASP A 63 8.04 19.97 -5.54
C ASP A 63 6.80 19.89 -6.47
N ASP A 64 6.77 18.85 -7.32
CA ASP A 64 5.71 18.52 -8.27
C ASP A 64 4.66 17.54 -7.71
N GLY A 65 4.77 17.14 -6.43
CA GLY A 65 3.83 16.27 -5.74
C GLY A 65 4.45 14.95 -5.29
N ILE A 66 3.70 13.85 -5.39
CA ILE A 66 4.16 12.55 -4.88
C ILE A 66 4.51 11.60 -6.01
N VAL A 67 5.69 11.00 -5.89
CA VAL A 67 6.17 9.92 -6.75
C VAL A 67 6.12 8.61 -5.97
N PHE A 68 5.61 7.57 -6.63
CA PHE A 68 5.60 6.20 -6.13
C PHE A 68 6.69 5.42 -6.85
N HIS A 69 7.68 4.93 -6.12
CA HIS A 69 8.66 4.00 -6.67
C HIS A 69 8.26 2.56 -6.39
N ASP A 70 8.39 1.71 -7.41
CA ASP A 70 8.16 0.27 -7.27
C ASP A 70 9.35 -0.37 -6.56
N SER A 71 9.10 -1.31 -5.65
CA SER A 71 10.17 -2.02 -4.93
C SER A 71 10.80 -3.15 -5.75
N GLY A 72 10.57 -3.16 -7.06
CA GLY A 72 11.06 -4.15 -8.02
C GLY A 72 10.09 -5.30 -8.27
N ALA A 73 10.25 -5.93 -9.44
CA ALA A 73 9.47 -7.09 -9.84
C ALA A 73 9.80 -8.31 -8.97
N SER A 74 8.77 -8.95 -8.42
CA SER A 74 8.87 -10.25 -7.75
C SER A 74 8.83 -11.42 -8.75
N CYS A 75 9.14 -12.63 -8.28
CA CYS A 75 9.04 -13.85 -9.09
C CYS A 75 7.65 -14.05 -9.72
N LEU A 76 6.59 -13.57 -9.06
CA LEU A 76 5.21 -13.65 -9.54
C LEU A 76 4.86 -12.58 -10.59
N ASP A 77 5.61 -11.48 -10.67
CA ASP A 77 5.47 -10.51 -11.78
C ASP A 77 6.02 -11.10 -13.09
N TRP A 78 6.94 -12.06 -12.98
CA TRP A 78 7.56 -12.74 -14.11
C TRP A 78 6.84 -14.03 -14.51
N CYS A 79 6.15 -14.69 -13.56
CA CYS A 79 5.49 -15.98 -13.80
C CYS A 79 4.04 -15.99 -13.29
N GLY A 80 3.08 -15.91 -14.21
CA GLY A 80 1.65 -16.13 -13.93
C GLY A 80 1.22 -17.60 -13.94
N MET A 81 2.13 -18.56 -14.19
CA MET A 81 1.79 -19.99 -14.35
C MET A 81 1.78 -20.79 -13.04
N CYS A 82 2.33 -20.25 -11.94
CA CYS A 82 2.39 -20.94 -10.64
C CYS A 82 1.29 -20.50 -9.65
N LEU A 83 0.48 -19.50 -10.00
CA LEU A 83 -0.65 -19.05 -9.20
C LEU A 83 -1.94 -19.69 -9.71
N ASP A 84 -2.84 -20.06 -8.79
CA ASP A 84 -4.20 -20.40 -9.17
C ASP A 84 -4.85 -19.19 -9.87
N LYS A 85 -5.66 -19.46 -10.88
CA LYS A 85 -6.37 -18.44 -11.68
C LYS A 85 -7.17 -17.50 -10.77
N LYS A 86 -7.76 -18.03 -9.69
CA LYS A 86 -8.51 -17.23 -8.72
C LYS A 86 -7.60 -16.25 -7.96
N ASP A 87 -6.45 -16.72 -7.49
CA ASP A 87 -5.50 -15.88 -6.76
C ASP A 87 -4.90 -14.80 -7.67
N TYR A 88 -4.62 -15.12 -8.93
CA TYR A 88 -4.17 -14.14 -9.90
C TYR A 88 -5.19 -13.01 -10.11
N GLN A 89 -6.47 -13.35 -10.26
CA GLN A 89 -7.54 -12.35 -10.41
C GLN A 89 -7.73 -11.49 -9.16
N ASP A 90 -7.61 -12.08 -7.97
CA ASP A 90 -7.66 -11.35 -6.71
C ASP A 90 -6.50 -10.33 -6.59
N ILE A 91 -5.29 -10.72 -7.01
CA ILE A 91 -4.11 -9.84 -7.04
C ILE A 91 -4.32 -8.69 -8.02
N LEU A 92 -4.80 -8.96 -9.23
CA LEU A 92 -5.07 -7.92 -10.24
C LEU A 92 -6.06 -6.88 -9.72
N LYS A 93 -7.19 -7.32 -9.15
CA LYS A 93 -8.20 -6.42 -8.57
C LYS A 93 -7.64 -5.59 -7.41
N ASN A 94 -6.79 -6.20 -6.57
CA ASN A 94 -6.16 -5.45 -5.49
C ASN A 94 -5.17 -4.41 -6.02
N ASN A 95 -4.44 -4.70 -7.10
CA ASN A 95 -3.54 -3.75 -7.74
C ASN A 95 -4.32 -2.57 -8.33
N GLU A 96 -5.42 -2.82 -9.05
CA GLU A 96 -6.32 -1.77 -9.56
C GLU A 96 -6.80 -0.85 -8.42
N ARG A 97 -7.27 -1.43 -7.31
CA ARG A 97 -7.69 -0.68 -6.11
C ARG A 97 -6.55 0.15 -5.51
N ILE A 98 -5.32 -0.35 -5.53
CA ILE A 98 -4.15 0.40 -5.04
C ILE A 98 -3.84 1.58 -5.97
N GLU A 99 -3.92 1.40 -7.28
CA GLU A 99 -3.70 2.50 -8.24
C GLU A 99 -4.76 3.60 -8.11
N GLU A 100 -6.04 3.26 -7.94
CA GLU A 100 -7.09 4.26 -7.64
C GLU A 100 -6.77 5.05 -6.37
N LYS A 101 -6.35 4.35 -5.31
CA LYS A 101 -5.95 4.96 -4.05
C LYS A 101 -4.74 5.89 -4.18
N LYS A 102 -3.79 5.58 -5.06
CA LYS A 102 -2.62 6.44 -5.35
C LYS A 102 -3.06 7.75 -6.00
N GLU A 103 -3.99 7.69 -6.94
CA GLU A 103 -4.52 8.89 -7.58
C GLU A 103 -5.32 9.73 -6.59
N ASP A 104 -6.10 9.11 -5.70
CA ASP A 104 -6.80 9.81 -4.63
C ASP A 104 -5.84 10.53 -3.66
N ILE A 105 -4.77 9.87 -3.21
CA ILE A 105 -3.82 10.50 -2.26
C ILE A 105 -3.02 11.62 -2.92
N LYS A 106 -2.68 11.50 -4.22
CA LYS A 106 -2.07 12.61 -4.98
C LYS A 106 -2.99 13.82 -5.03
N LYS A 107 -4.28 13.62 -5.34
CA LYS A 107 -5.27 14.70 -5.35
C LYS A 107 -5.45 15.33 -3.97
N LEU A 108 -5.51 14.50 -2.92
CA LEU A 108 -5.60 15.00 -1.55
C LEU A 108 -4.39 15.88 -1.21
N ILE A 109 -3.17 15.43 -1.47
CA ILE A 109 -1.97 16.20 -1.14
C ILE A 109 -1.83 17.47 -1.99
N ASN A 110 -2.22 17.42 -3.26
CA ASN A 110 -2.28 18.62 -4.11
C ASN A 110 -3.34 19.64 -3.65
N SER A 111 -4.33 19.23 -2.84
CA SER A 111 -5.33 20.13 -2.26
C SER A 111 -4.88 20.78 -0.93
N VAL A 112 -3.80 20.28 -0.33
CA VAL A 112 -3.21 20.85 0.89
C VAL A 112 -2.39 22.08 0.52
N ASP A 113 -2.39 23.09 1.39
CA ASP A 113 -1.49 24.24 1.21
C ASP A 113 -0.04 23.75 1.26
N LYS A 114 0.76 24.11 0.26
CA LYS A 114 2.20 23.73 0.18
C LYS A 114 3.00 24.15 1.41
N LYS A 115 2.51 25.13 2.19
CA LYS A 115 3.15 25.57 3.44
C LYS A 115 2.88 24.66 4.63
N ASP A 116 1.86 23.80 4.58
CA ASP A 116 1.50 22.90 5.68
C ASP A 116 2.19 21.52 5.49
N GLU A 117 3.52 21.55 5.50
CA GLU A 117 4.38 20.36 5.30
C GLU A 117 4.08 19.25 6.32
N GLU A 118 3.67 19.62 7.54
CA GLU A 118 3.28 18.65 8.59
C GLU A 118 2.06 17.82 8.19
N VAL A 119 1.05 18.45 7.57
CA VAL A 119 -0.15 17.74 7.10
C VAL A 119 0.18 16.83 5.93
N ILE A 120 1.02 17.29 5.01
CA ILE A 120 1.48 16.47 3.87
C ILE A 120 2.23 15.24 4.39
N GLY A 121 3.21 15.44 5.29
CA GLY A 121 3.97 14.36 5.91
C GLY A 121 3.07 13.36 6.64
N PHE A 122 2.09 13.86 7.40
CA PHE A 122 1.09 13.02 8.05
C PHE A 122 0.30 12.18 7.04
N PHE A 123 -0.19 12.78 5.95
CA PHE A 123 -0.97 12.04 4.95
C PHE A 123 -0.16 10.96 4.25
N ILE A 124 1.11 11.20 3.97
CA ILE A 124 2.02 10.18 3.41
C ILE A 124 2.16 9.01 4.38
N GLU A 125 2.49 9.28 5.65
CA GLU A 125 2.65 8.23 6.67
C GLU A 125 1.33 7.48 6.92
N ALA A 126 0.22 8.22 6.99
CA ALA A 126 -1.11 7.67 7.18
C ALA A 126 -1.53 6.78 6.02
N PHE A 127 -1.23 7.18 4.77
CA PHE A 127 -1.49 6.39 3.58
C PHE A 127 -0.67 5.09 3.57
N GLN A 128 0.62 5.15 3.89
CA GLN A 128 1.48 3.96 3.99
C GLN A 128 0.92 2.94 4.98
N LYS A 129 0.39 3.40 6.12
CA LYS A 129 -0.24 2.52 7.12
C LYS A 129 -1.65 2.05 6.74
N SER A 130 -2.32 2.77 5.84
CA SER A 130 -3.72 2.53 5.43
C SER A 130 -3.88 1.89 4.07
N ILE A 131 -2.79 1.55 3.38
CA ILE A 131 -2.84 1.09 1.99
C ILE A 131 -3.68 -0.19 1.84
N ASN A 132 -3.63 -1.07 2.84
CA ASN A 132 -4.46 -2.28 2.93
C ASN A 132 -5.90 -2.01 3.41
N ASN A 133 -6.17 -0.87 4.03
CA ASN A 133 -7.51 -0.52 4.51
C ASN A 133 -8.47 -0.32 3.33
N ALA A 134 -9.76 -0.49 3.57
CA ALA A 134 -10.81 -0.17 2.60
C ALA A 134 -10.89 1.34 2.35
N LYS A 135 -10.74 2.16 3.41
CA LYS A 135 -10.71 3.63 3.32
C LYS A 135 -9.35 4.14 2.86
N LEU A 136 -9.29 5.36 2.33
CA LEU A 136 -8.03 6.00 1.92
C LEU A 136 -7.07 6.13 3.11
N ILE A 137 -7.59 6.62 4.24
CA ILE A 137 -6.90 6.70 5.53
C ILE A 137 -7.73 5.98 6.58
N ASP A 138 -7.09 5.14 7.39
CA ASP A 138 -7.69 4.46 8.52
C ASP A 138 -8.07 5.47 9.62
N GLN A 139 -9.30 5.38 10.10
CA GLN A 139 -9.82 6.23 11.16
C GLN A 139 -9.03 6.10 12.46
N LYS A 140 -8.46 4.92 12.74
CA LYS A 140 -7.59 4.72 13.91
C LYS A 140 -6.35 5.60 13.88
N ILE A 141 -5.83 5.93 12.70
CA ILE A 141 -4.67 6.82 12.57
C ILE A 141 -5.04 8.24 12.96
N PHE A 142 -6.23 8.70 12.56
CA PHE A 142 -6.77 9.97 13.00
C PHE A 142 -7.02 10.02 14.51
N GLU A 143 -7.51 8.94 15.13
CA GLU A 143 -7.66 8.84 16.59
C GLU A 143 -6.32 8.93 17.32
N ILE A 144 -5.28 8.29 16.78
CA ILE A 144 -3.91 8.38 17.33
C ILE A 144 -3.38 9.81 17.17
N LEU A 145 -3.58 10.44 16.00
CA LEU A 145 -3.16 11.81 15.75
C LEU A 145 -3.85 12.79 16.72
N GLN A 146 -5.17 12.65 16.91
CA GLN A 146 -5.93 13.48 17.83
C GLN A 146 -5.37 13.47 19.26
N ARG A 147 -4.88 12.31 19.72
CA ARG A 147 -4.27 12.19 21.07
C ARG A 147 -2.86 12.78 21.14
N LYS A 148 -2.08 12.67 20.05
CA LYS A 148 -0.67 13.10 20.02
C LYS A 148 -0.52 14.58 19.69
N ASN A 149 -1.23 15.07 18.68
CA ASN A 149 -1.18 16.44 18.20
C ASN A 149 -2.59 16.88 17.75
N PRO A 150 -3.39 17.46 18.68
CA PRO A 150 -4.75 17.89 18.38
C PRO A 150 -4.85 18.98 17.31
N ASP A 151 -3.86 19.86 17.23
CA ASP A 151 -3.85 20.97 16.27
C ASP A 151 -3.65 20.46 14.84
N LEU A 152 -2.63 19.61 14.64
CA LEU A 152 -2.39 18.93 13.37
C LEU A 152 -3.58 18.05 12.96
N PHE A 153 -4.25 17.41 13.93
CA PHE A 153 -5.48 16.66 13.67
C PHE A 153 -6.60 17.52 13.08
N ILE A 154 -6.83 18.72 13.63
CA ILE A 154 -7.88 19.61 13.12
C ILE A 154 -7.58 20.01 11.67
N ARG A 155 -6.33 20.42 11.38
CA ARG A 155 -5.92 20.80 10.03
C ARG A 155 -6.06 19.64 9.05
N ALA A 156 -5.44 18.50 9.35
CA ALA A 156 -5.50 17.30 8.51
C ALA A 156 -6.93 16.80 8.30
N ARG A 157 -7.77 16.81 9.34
CA ARG A 157 -9.17 16.43 9.24
C ARG A 157 -9.94 17.35 8.30
N ASN A 158 -9.73 18.66 8.39
CA ASN A 158 -10.43 19.62 7.53
C ASN A 158 -10.05 19.43 6.06
N TYR A 159 -8.76 19.28 5.74
CA TYR A 159 -8.33 18.95 4.37
C TYR A 159 -8.94 17.64 3.87
N TYR A 160 -8.94 16.60 4.71
CA TYR A 160 -9.48 15.29 4.35
C TYR A 160 -10.99 15.33 4.11
N LEU A 161 -11.75 16.06 4.94
CA LEU A 161 -13.20 16.22 4.75
C LEU A 161 -13.52 17.01 3.48
N SER A 162 -12.85 18.13 3.25
CA SER A 162 -13.02 18.91 2.02
C SER A 162 -12.73 18.10 0.77
N PHE A 163 -11.71 17.23 0.81
CA PHE A 163 -11.42 16.31 -0.28
C PHE A 163 -12.54 15.29 -0.50
N LEU A 164 -13.10 14.70 0.57
CA LEU A 164 -14.21 13.75 0.46
C LEU A 164 -15.48 14.41 -0.08
N ASP A 165 -15.74 15.68 0.25
CA ASP A 165 -16.89 16.43 -0.27
C ASP A 165 -16.74 16.79 -1.76
N THR A 166 -15.51 16.81 -2.28
CA THR A 166 -15.20 17.12 -3.69
C THR A 166 -15.16 15.85 -4.57
N LYS A 167 -15.19 14.66 -3.97
CA LYS A 167 -15.06 13.37 -4.64
C LYS A 167 -16.41 12.74 -4.99
#